data_AF-A0A163TBT5-F1
#
_entry.id   AF-A0A163TBT5-F1
#
_cell.length_a   1.000
_cell.length_b   1.000
_cell.length_c   1.000
_cell.angle_alpha   90.00
_cell.angle_beta   90.00
_cell.angle_gamma   90.00
#
_symmetry.space_group_name_H-M   'P 1'
#
loop_
_entity.id
_entity.type
_entity.pdbx_description
1 polymer ?
#
loop_
_entity_poly.entity_id
_entity_poly.type
_entity_poly.pdbx_seq_one_letter_code
_entity_poly.pdbx_strand_id
1 'polypeptide(L)'
;MKVKHSIKCHGSEVMVREEGGKYHLSIQAATNPLGFGNVLETFSDKEEAIRAAEQFCKMLSAAKECGYYLDNGHFVKPERERIPVTFCLKEHITEDLWIEHLNRG
;
A
#
# COMPACT_ATOMS: atom_id res chain seq x y z
N MET A 1 -0.38 20.79 -3.86
CA MET A 1 -0.38 19.31 -3.94
C MET A 1 -1.05 18.87 -5.24
N LYS A 2 -0.46 17.93 -5.99
CA LYS A 2 -1.00 17.42 -7.28
C LYS A 2 -0.97 15.89 -7.31
N VAL A 3 -2.09 15.26 -7.67
CA VAL A 3 -2.13 13.80 -7.92
C VAL A 3 -1.35 13.51 -9.20
N LYS A 4 -0.38 12.61 -9.13
CA LYS A 4 0.46 12.18 -10.26
C LYS A 4 0.03 10.84 -10.84
N HIS A 5 -0.52 9.98 -10.00
CA HIS A 5 -0.96 8.65 -10.36
C HIS A 5 -2.08 8.20 -9.42
N SER A 6 -3.04 7.42 -9.92
CA SER A 6 -4.09 6.82 -9.12
C SER A 6 -4.48 5.45 -9.69
N ILE A 7 -4.65 4.46 -8.81
CA ILE A 7 -5.04 3.09 -9.16
C ILE A 7 -6.18 2.66 -8.24
N LYS A 8 -7.23 2.08 -8.81
CA LYS A 8 -8.28 1.40 -8.04
C LYS A 8 -7.74 0.08 -7.50
N CYS A 9 -7.87 -0.13 -6.19
CA CYS A 9 -7.34 -1.30 -5.51
C CYS A 9 -8.32 -1.86 -4.49
N HIS A 10 -9.04 -2.94 -4.84
CA HIS A 10 -9.87 -3.72 -3.91
C HIS A 10 -10.82 -2.89 -3.03
N GLY A 11 -11.65 -2.03 -3.65
CA GLY A 11 -12.58 -1.13 -2.94
C GLY A 11 -11.90 0.09 -2.31
N SER A 12 -10.60 0.26 -2.54
CA SER A 12 -9.81 1.42 -2.17
C SER A 12 -9.24 2.11 -3.42
N GLU A 13 -8.69 3.28 -3.24
CA GLU A 13 -7.93 4.01 -4.25
C GLU A 13 -6.55 4.31 -3.70
N VAL A 14 -5.52 3.94 -4.46
CA VAL A 14 -4.11 4.17 -4.13
C VAL A 14 -3.60 5.30 -5.01
N MET A 15 -3.05 6.34 -4.40
CA MET A 15 -2.65 7.57 -5.08
C MET A 15 -1.21 7.94 -4.78
N VAL A 16 -0.51 8.43 -5.80
CA VAL A 16 0.78 9.12 -5.68
C VAL A 16 0.53 10.62 -5.79
N ARG A 17 0.93 11.37 -4.77
CA ARG A 17 0.72 12.82 -4.68
C ARG A 17 2.04 13.55 -4.54
N GLU A 18 2.22 14.61 -5.31
CA GLU A 18 3.38 15.49 -5.17
C GLU A 18 3.09 16.65 -4.21
N GLU A 19 3.96 16.79 -3.21
CA GLU A 19 3.95 17.89 -2.24
C GLU A 19 5.40 18.21 -1.79
N GLY A 20 5.79 19.48 -1.86
CA GLY A 20 7.12 19.92 -1.40
C GLY A 20 8.30 19.24 -2.09
N GLY A 21 8.15 18.78 -3.34
CA GLY A 21 9.18 18.05 -4.08
C GLY A 21 9.31 16.57 -3.68
N LYS A 22 8.39 16.05 -2.86
CA LYS A 22 8.29 14.64 -2.48
C LYS A 22 7.04 14.01 -3.06
N TYR A 23 7.02 12.68 -3.12
CA TYR A 23 5.93 11.88 -3.65
C TYR A 23 5.35 11.00 -2.55
N HIS A 24 4.13 11.31 -2.11
CA HIS A 24 3.43 10.56 -1.07
C HIS A 24 2.58 9.47 -1.71
N LEU A 25 2.83 8.22 -1.32
CA LEU A 25 1.95 7.10 -1.58
C LEU A 25 0.86 7.09 -0.52
N SER A 26 -0.40 7.06 -0.92
CA SER A 26 -1.54 7.10 -0.02
C SER A 26 -2.66 6.18 -0.44
N ILE A 27 -3.48 5.73 0.50
CA ILE A 27 -4.66 4.91 0.26
C ILE A 27 -5.90 5.52 0.92
N GLN A 28 -7.01 5.48 0.20
CA GLN A 28 -8.33 5.87 0.71
C GLN A 28 -9.39 4.85 0.33
N ALA A 29 -10.48 4.79 1.10
CA ALA A 29 -11.65 4.00 0.73
C ALA A 29 -12.33 4.62 -0.51
N ALA A 30 -12.79 3.80 -1.44
CA ALA A 30 -13.47 4.29 -2.64
C ALA A 30 -14.91 4.79 -2.35
N THR A 31 -15.55 4.27 -1.28
CA THR A 31 -16.95 4.55 -0.95
C THR A 31 -17.13 5.74 -0.01
N ASN A 32 -16.14 6.05 0.82
CA ASN A 32 -16.16 7.20 1.72
C ASN A 32 -14.75 7.78 1.89
N PRO A 33 -14.19 8.41 0.84
CA PRO A 33 -12.85 8.97 0.90
C PRO A 33 -12.82 10.18 1.84
N LEU A 34 -11.95 10.11 2.84
CA LEU A 34 -11.63 11.26 3.69
C LEU A 34 -10.38 11.95 3.15
N GLY A 35 -10.59 13.06 2.44
CA GLY A 35 -9.50 13.84 1.84
C GLY A 35 -8.74 13.03 0.80
N PHE A 36 -7.45 12.80 1.06
CA PHE A 36 -6.58 11.99 0.21
C PHE A 36 -6.13 10.69 0.88
N GLY A 37 -6.82 10.30 1.95
CA GLY A 37 -6.52 9.11 2.73
C GLY A 37 -5.20 9.17 3.51
N ASN A 38 -4.81 8.00 4.00
CA ASN A 38 -3.63 7.83 4.84
C ASN A 38 -2.38 7.70 3.98
N VAL A 39 -1.31 8.38 4.37
CA VAL A 39 0.02 8.20 3.76
C VAL A 39 0.58 6.86 4.23
N LEU A 40 1.02 6.06 3.27
CA LEU A 40 1.66 4.76 3.49
C LEU A 40 3.18 4.89 3.51
N GLU A 41 3.73 5.68 2.59
CA GLU A 41 5.17 5.89 2.43
C GLU A 41 5.44 7.19 1.65
N THR A 42 6.65 7.74 1.76
CA THR A 42 7.07 8.93 1.02
C THR A 42 8.38 8.69 0.26
N PHE A 43 8.37 9.02 -1.03
CA PHE A 43 9.48 8.82 -1.94
C PHE A 43 10.07 10.16 -2.41
N SER A 44 11.35 10.14 -2.79
CA SER A 44 12.01 11.29 -3.42
C SER A 44 11.88 11.26 -4.95
N ASP A 45 11.69 10.07 -5.54
CA ASP A 45 11.49 9.89 -6.97
C ASP A 45 10.02 9.56 -7.31
N LYS A 46 9.55 10.11 -8.43
CA LYS A 46 8.17 9.95 -8.90
C LYS A 46 7.93 8.55 -9.44
N GLU A 47 8.85 8.04 -10.25
CA GLU A 47 8.69 6.74 -10.91
C GLU A 47 8.78 5.61 -9.89
N GLU A 48 9.64 5.75 -8.88
CA GLU A 48 9.69 4.89 -7.71
C GLU A 48 8.36 4.84 -6.96
N ALA A 49 7.76 6.00 -6.67
CA ALA A 49 6.46 6.07 -6.00
C ALA A 49 5.33 5.41 -6.82
N ILE A 50 5.36 5.54 -8.14
CA ILE A 50 4.39 4.91 -9.04
C ILE A 50 4.56 3.38 -9.03
N ARG A 51 5.79 2.88 -9.15
CA ARG A 51 6.07 1.44 -9.05
C ARG A 51 5.64 0.88 -7.69
N ALA A 52 5.90 1.61 -6.61
CA ALA A 52 5.45 1.26 -5.27
C ALA A 52 3.92 1.20 -5.15
N ALA A 53 3.19 2.09 -5.82
CA ALA A 53 1.72 2.06 -5.85
C ALA A 53 1.17 0.80 -6.53
N GLU A 54 1.75 0.41 -7.66
CA GLU A 54 1.38 -0.81 -8.39
C GLU A 54 1.72 -2.07 -7.57
N GLN A 55 2.93 -2.11 -7.00
CA GLN A 55 3.37 -3.20 -6.13
C GLN A 55 2.46 -3.33 -4.91
N PHE A 56 2.21 -2.23 -4.20
CA PHE A 56 1.32 -2.22 -3.05
C PHE A 56 -0.07 -2.79 -3.37
N CYS A 57 -0.63 -2.45 -4.54
CA CYS A 57 -1.94 -2.95 -4.88
C CYS A 57 -1.98 -4.48 -5.07
N LYS A 58 -0.95 -5.06 -5.68
CA LYS A 58 -0.78 -6.51 -5.79
C LYS A 58 -0.63 -7.15 -4.40
N MET A 59 0.26 -6.61 -3.57
CA MET A 59 0.51 -7.13 -2.22
C MET A 59 -0.73 -7.05 -1.32
N LEU A 60 -1.52 -5.98 -1.46
CA LEU A 60 -2.80 -5.84 -0.76
C LEU A 60 -3.82 -6.89 -1.20
N SER A 61 -3.86 -7.24 -2.50
CA SER A 61 -4.69 -8.33 -3.00
C SER A 61 -4.38 -9.64 -2.29
N ALA A 62 -3.11 -10.05 -2.36
CA ALA A 62 -2.62 -11.28 -1.74
C ALA A 62 -2.86 -11.30 -0.22
N ALA A 63 -2.61 -10.17 0.46
CA ALA A 63 -2.88 -10.03 1.88
C ALA A 63 -4.36 -10.27 2.22
N LYS A 64 -5.29 -9.69 1.46
CA LYS A 64 -6.74 -9.89 1.65
C LYS A 64 -7.15 -11.33 1.44
N GLU A 65 -6.60 -12.01 0.43
CA GLU A 65 -6.85 -13.43 0.18
C GLU A 65 -6.36 -14.32 1.33
N CYS A 66 -5.26 -13.94 1.99
CA CYS A 66 -4.75 -14.59 3.21
C CYS A 66 -5.50 -14.20 4.50
N GLY A 67 -6.54 -13.36 4.41
CA GLY A 67 -7.37 -12.93 5.54
C GLY A 67 -6.83 -11.72 6.32
N TYR A 68 -5.86 -10.99 5.77
CA TYR A 68 -5.37 -9.74 6.34
C TYR A 68 -6.20 -8.55 5.84
N TYR A 69 -6.25 -7.48 6.64
CA TYR A 69 -6.80 -6.19 6.26
C TYR A 69 -5.82 -5.07 6.59
N LEU A 70 -6.04 -3.87 6.05
CA LEU A 70 -5.24 -2.70 6.38
C LEU A 70 -5.80 -1.96 7.58
N ASP A 71 -4.94 -1.65 8.53
CA ASP A 71 -5.20 -0.78 9.67
C ASP A 71 -3.98 0.11 9.91
N ASN A 72 -4.17 1.43 9.81
CA ASN A 72 -3.15 2.45 10.13
C ASN A 72 -1.74 2.13 9.60
N GLY A 73 -1.60 1.82 8.30
CA GLY A 73 -0.30 1.54 7.68
C GLY A 73 0.26 0.15 7.98
N HIS A 74 -0.55 -0.77 8.50
CA HIS A 74 -0.18 -2.15 8.79
C HIS A 74 -1.16 -3.13 8.16
N PHE A 75 -0.66 -4.29 7.75
CA PHE A 75 -1.46 -5.47 7.50
C PHE A 75 -1.72 -6.19 8.81
N VAL A 76 -2.99 -6.44 9.11
CA VAL A 76 -3.45 -7.03 10.37
C VAL A 76 -4.34 -8.22 10.08
N LYS A 77 -4.16 -9.29 10.86
CA LYS A 77 -5.03 -10.47 10.91
C LYS A 77 -5.21 -10.86 12.38
N PRO A 78 -6.41 -11.30 12.82
CA PRO A 78 -6.60 -11.73 14.20
C PRO A 78 -5.55 -12.75 14.61
N GLU A 79 -5.04 -12.62 15.84
CA GLU A 79 -4.07 -13.55 16.46
C GLU A 79 -2.70 -13.61 15.76
N ARG A 80 -2.41 -12.70 14.82
CA ARG A 80 -1.11 -12.60 14.15
C ARG A 80 -0.42 -11.27 14.40
N GLU A 81 0.89 -11.26 14.23
CA GLU A 81 1.69 -10.05 14.30
C GLU A 81 1.29 -9.07 13.18
N ARG A 82 1.31 -7.77 13.50
CA ARG A 82 1.03 -6.70 12.54
C ARG A 82 2.24 -6.50 11.65
N ILE A 83 2.04 -6.44 10.34
CA ILE A 83 3.12 -6.28 9.38
C ILE A 83 3.06 -4.85 8.81
N PRO A 84 4.11 -4.01 8.94
CA PRO A 84 4.09 -2.67 8.39
C PRO A 84 4.04 -2.70 6.86
N VAL A 85 3.27 -1.80 6.23
CA VAL A 85 3.15 -1.71 4.77
C VAL A 85 4.50 -1.50 4.09
N THR A 86 5.42 -0.78 4.75
CA THR A 86 6.78 -0.55 4.28
C THR A 86 7.56 -1.84 4.04
N PHE A 87 7.17 -2.96 4.67
CA PHE A 87 7.76 -4.27 4.42
C PHE A 87 7.51 -4.75 2.99
N CYS A 88 6.27 -4.71 2.52
CA CYS A 88 5.91 -5.22 1.18
C CYS A 88 6.29 -4.25 0.06
N LEU A 89 6.70 -3.03 0.40
CA LEU A 89 7.19 -2.00 -0.53
C LEU A 89 8.70 -2.09 -0.80
N LYS A 90 9.43 -2.98 -0.13
CA LYS A 90 10.87 -3.17 -0.38
C LYS A 90 11.08 -3.77 -1.78
N GLU A 91 12.12 -3.30 -2.49
CA GLU A 91 12.41 -3.67 -3.89
C GLU A 91 12.55 -5.18 -4.14
N HIS A 92 12.88 -5.97 -3.12
CA HIS A 92 13.13 -7.42 -3.26
C HIS A 92 11.98 -8.32 -2.80
N ILE A 93 10.84 -7.75 -2.40
CA ILE A 93 9.67 -8.54 -2.03
C ILE A 93 8.86 -8.85 -3.30
N THR A 94 8.94 -10.10 -3.75
CA THR A 94 8.05 -10.64 -4.78
C THR A 94 6.69 -11.03 -4.18
N GLU A 95 5.69 -11.21 -5.03
CA GLU A 95 4.35 -11.63 -4.60
C GLU A 95 4.40 -13.02 -3.95
N ASP A 96 5.16 -13.96 -4.51
CA ASP A 96 5.33 -15.30 -3.95
C ASP A 96 5.97 -15.27 -2.55
N LEU A 97 7.05 -14.49 -2.37
CA LEU A 97 7.70 -14.33 -1.07
C LEU A 97 6.79 -13.65 -0.05
N TRP A 98 5.97 -12.70 -0.51
CA TRP A 98 4.98 -12.04 0.32
C TRP A 98 3.90 -13.02 0.80
N ILE A 99 3.33 -13.81 -0.11
CA ILE A 99 2.34 -14.85 0.22
C ILE A 99 2.92 -15.88 1.18
N GLU A 100 4.16 -16.31 0.95
CA GLU A 100 4.85 -17.23 1.85
C GLU A 100 5.01 -16.62 3.26
N HIS A 101 5.42 -15.35 3.35
CA HIS A 101 5.53 -14.64 4.62
C HIS A 101 4.18 -14.55 5.34
N LEU A 102 3.11 -14.20 4.62
CA LEU A 102 1.75 -14.13 5.16
C LEU A 102 1.26 -15.48 5.69
N ASN A 103 1.66 -16.60 5.08
CA ASN A 103 1.20 -17.92 5.51
C ASN A 103 1.98 -18.47 6.72
N ARG A 104 3.25 -18.07 6.88
CA ARG A 104 4.12 -18.53 7.98
C ARG A 104 3.79 -17.94 9.36
N GLY A 105 3.10 -16.79 9.40
CA GLY A 105 2.74 -16.10 10.64
C GLY A 105 1.51 -16.66 11.35
#